data_AF-A0A7W0F1K1-F1
#
_entry.id   AF-A0A7W0F1K1-F1
#
_cell.length_a   1.000
_cell.length_b   1.000
_cell.length_c   1.000
_cell.angle_alpha   90.00
_cell.angle_beta   90.00
_cell.angle_gamma   90.00
#
_symmetry.space_group_name_H-M   'P 1'
#
loop_
_entity.id
_entity.type
_entity.pdbx_description
1 polymer ?
#
loop_
_entity_poly.entity_id
_entity_poly.type
_entity_poly.pdbx_seq_one_letter_code
_entity_poly.pdbx_strand_id
1 'polypeptide(L)'
;MFLTGCGGGNSDGGSGDNPAEVVTGLALLGPLSGAEVAVYQYDDLDNPIYSTTTSESTVISEAGLFDVPENSLQDSMLYVIAISGGQDIDADDDGVIDALPTDNIGTLHMAATGSQLKANTSKGSNLEL
;
A
#
# COMPACT_ATOMS: atom_id res chain seq x y z
N MET A 1 5.51 2.70 7.47
CA MET A 1 6.87 3.04 7.01
C MET A 1 7.07 4.52 7.22
N PHE A 2 7.93 4.94 8.15
CA PHE A 2 8.25 6.34 8.41
C PHE A 2 9.66 6.62 7.89
N LEU A 3 9.81 7.59 6.99
CA LEU A 3 11.10 8.01 6.44
C LEU A 3 11.64 9.17 7.29
N THR A 4 12.69 8.92 8.08
CA THR A 4 13.45 9.95 8.80
C THR A 4 14.79 10.18 8.10
N GLY A 5 15.02 11.40 7.62
CA GLY A 5 16.32 11.85 7.10
C GLY A 5 17.20 12.40 8.22
N CYS A 6 18.47 11.98 8.24
CA CYS A 6 19.50 12.49 9.15
C CYS A 6 20.31 13.58 8.44
N GLY A 7 20.42 14.78 9.03
CA GLY A 7 21.24 15.86 8.51
C GLY A 7 21.81 16.74 9.63
N GLY A 8 23.12 16.77 9.76
CA GLY A 8 23.83 17.67 10.67
C GLY A 8 25.15 18.16 10.05
N GLY A 9 25.39 19.48 10.12
CA GLY A 9 26.69 20.10 9.81
C GLY A 9 26.60 21.53 9.28
N ASN A 10 26.74 22.52 10.17
CA ASN A 10 26.62 23.98 9.99
C ASN A 10 27.93 24.64 9.48
N SER A 11 27.87 25.65 8.60
CA SER A 11 28.65 26.92 8.64
C SER A 11 28.36 27.89 7.47
N ASP A 12 27.69 29.00 7.82
CA ASP A 12 27.76 30.39 7.33
C ASP A 12 27.74 30.78 5.84
N GLY A 13 26.72 31.59 5.51
CA GLY A 13 26.92 32.81 4.70
C GLY A 13 25.98 32.99 3.51
N GLY A 14 24.87 33.72 3.69
CA GLY A 14 24.15 34.37 2.60
C GLY A 14 22.66 34.04 2.53
N SER A 15 21.82 35.05 2.78
CA SER A 15 20.37 35.00 2.69
C SER A 15 19.88 34.63 1.29
N GLY A 16 19.44 33.39 1.14
CA GLY A 16 18.40 32.99 0.22
C GLY A 16 17.46 32.08 1.02
N ASP A 17 16.18 32.41 1.09
CA ASP A 17 15.17 31.49 1.60
C ASP A 17 15.27 30.19 0.78
N ASN A 18 15.91 29.16 1.33
CA ASN A 18 15.71 27.80 0.84
C ASN A 18 14.46 27.30 1.55
N PRO A 19 13.27 27.26 0.90
CA PRO A 19 12.15 26.55 1.51
C PRO A 19 12.61 25.12 1.76
N ALA A 20 12.63 24.69 3.03
CA ALA A 20 12.90 23.31 3.36
C ALA A 20 11.84 22.44 2.64
N GLU A 21 12.32 21.42 1.94
CA GLU A 21 11.60 20.38 1.19
C GLU A 21 10.24 20.04 1.83
N VAL A 22 9.15 20.35 1.12
CA VAL A 22 7.80 19.98 1.57
C VAL A 22 7.51 18.54 1.12
N VAL A 23 7.35 17.64 2.08
CA VAL A 23 6.73 16.32 1.85
C VAL A 23 5.35 16.36 2.50
N THR A 24 4.32 16.19 1.69
CA THR A 24 2.94 15.99 2.17
C THR A 24 2.36 14.82 1.40
N GLY A 25 1.81 13.85 2.12
CA GLY A 25 1.18 12.67 1.53
C GLY A 25 -0.08 12.32 2.29
N LEU A 26 -1.12 12.00 1.54
CA LEU A 26 -2.28 11.24 2.01
C LEU A 26 -2.81 10.49 0.80
N ALA A 27 -2.74 9.18 0.84
CA ALA A 27 -3.39 8.30 -0.11
C ALA A 27 -4.12 7.25 0.73
N LEU A 28 -5.43 7.45 0.89
CA LEU A 28 -6.36 6.54 1.55
C LEU A 28 -7.28 5.97 0.47
N LEU A 29 -7.42 4.65 0.48
CA LEU A 29 -8.42 3.93 -0.28
C LEU A 29 -8.91 2.84 0.67
N GLY A 30 -10.22 2.76 0.88
CA GLY A 30 -10.82 1.84 1.83
C GLY A 30 -10.61 0.37 1.44
N PRO A 31 -11.12 -0.56 2.25
CA PRO A 31 -10.97 -2.00 2.00
C PRO A 31 -11.58 -2.38 0.65
N LEU A 32 -10.73 -2.65 -0.34
CA LEU A 32 -11.16 -3.09 -1.66
C LEU A 32 -11.57 -4.57 -1.65
N SER A 33 -12.86 -4.82 -1.54
CA SER A 33 -13.46 -6.16 -1.57
C SER A 33 -13.47 -6.73 -2.99
N GLY A 34 -12.97 -7.95 -3.18
CA GLY A 34 -12.99 -8.68 -4.46
C GLY A 34 -12.11 -8.08 -5.57
N ALA A 35 -11.08 -7.30 -5.21
CA ALA A 35 -10.13 -6.73 -6.16
C ALA A 35 -9.12 -7.77 -6.63
N GLU A 36 -8.66 -7.64 -7.88
CA GLU A 36 -7.59 -8.47 -8.45
C GLU A 36 -6.23 -7.97 -7.96
N VAL A 37 -5.39 -8.89 -7.48
CA VAL A 37 -4.04 -8.63 -7.02
C VAL A 37 -3.06 -9.35 -7.93
N ALA A 38 -2.06 -8.63 -8.44
CA ALA A 38 -0.96 -9.20 -9.21
C ALA A 38 0.38 -8.71 -8.63
N VAL A 39 1.31 -9.65 -8.43
CA VAL A 39 2.65 -9.39 -7.90
C VAL A 39 3.68 -9.64 -8.99
N TYR A 40 4.52 -8.66 -9.22
CA TYR A 40 5.55 -8.65 -10.27
C TYR A 40 6.93 -8.46 -9.66
N GLN A 41 7.95 -8.98 -10.32
CA GLN A 41 9.31 -8.47 -10.10
C GLN A 41 9.43 -7.11 -10.81
N TYR A 42 10.16 -6.17 -10.22
CA TYR A 42 10.25 -4.81 -10.76
C TYR A 42 10.78 -4.75 -12.21
N ASP A 43 11.59 -5.72 -12.63
CA ASP A 43 12.18 -5.82 -13.96
C ASP A 43 11.32 -6.57 -15.00
N ASP A 44 10.17 -7.14 -14.60
CA ASP A 44 9.20 -7.77 -15.48
C ASP A 44 7.76 -7.50 -14.99
N LEU A 45 7.13 -6.47 -15.56
CA LEU A 45 5.76 -6.05 -15.25
C LEU A 45 4.70 -6.68 -16.15
N ASP A 46 5.11 -7.49 -17.13
CA ASP A 46 4.20 -8.15 -18.07
C ASP A 46 3.82 -9.56 -17.57
N ASN A 47 4.67 -10.19 -16.74
CA ASN A 47 4.46 -11.53 -16.22
C ASN A 47 4.40 -11.55 -14.68
N PRO A 48 3.21 -11.68 -14.08
CA PRO A 48 3.11 -11.75 -12.63
C PRO A 48 3.72 -13.06 -12.12
N ILE A 49 4.48 -12.97 -11.02
CA ILE A 49 5.00 -14.13 -10.29
C ILE A 49 3.94 -14.76 -9.39
N TYR A 50 2.89 -14.01 -9.06
CA TYR A 50 1.77 -14.45 -8.25
C TYR A 50 0.54 -13.59 -8.51
N SER A 51 -0.65 -14.20 -8.45
CA SER A 51 -1.93 -13.50 -8.57
C SER A 51 -2.95 -14.09 -7.61
N THR A 52 -3.80 -13.25 -7.04
CA THR A 52 -4.90 -13.61 -6.15
C THR A 52 -6.01 -12.57 -6.23
N THR A 53 -7.08 -12.75 -5.47
CA THR A 53 -8.07 -11.70 -5.20
C THR A 53 -8.03 -11.31 -3.73
N THR A 54 -8.46 -10.09 -3.41
CA THR A 54 -8.69 -9.69 -2.02
C THR A 54 -9.94 -10.36 -1.46
N SER A 55 -10.01 -10.48 -0.14
CA SER A 55 -11.15 -11.05 0.56
C SER A 55 -12.40 -10.19 0.44
N GLU A 56 -13.54 -10.86 0.26
CA GLU A 56 -14.85 -10.27 0.46
C GLU A 56 -15.33 -10.57 1.89
N SER A 57 -15.77 -9.55 2.63
CA SER A 57 -16.32 -9.73 3.98
C SER A 57 -17.35 -8.66 4.30
N THR A 58 -18.28 -9.00 5.21
CA THR A 58 -19.19 -8.04 5.85
C THR A 58 -18.64 -7.50 7.18
N VAL A 59 -17.34 -7.70 7.42
CA VAL A 59 -16.60 -7.14 8.56
C VAL A 59 -15.45 -6.31 7.98
N ILE A 60 -15.43 -5.00 8.25
CA ILE A 60 -14.44 -4.06 7.68
C ILE A 60 -13.00 -4.56 7.82
N SER A 61 -12.63 -5.03 9.01
CA SER A 61 -11.27 -5.50 9.29
C SER A 61 -10.86 -6.77 8.54
N GLU A 62 -11.81 -7.47 7.90
CA GLU A 62 -11.58 -8.72 7.19
C GLU A 62 -11.72 -8.57 5.67
N ALA A 63 -12.23 -7.44 5.17
CA ALA A 63 -12.36 -7.16 3.75
C ALA A 63 -11.06 -6.57 3.18
N GLY A 64 -10.80 -6.81 1.90
CA GLY A 64 -9.64 -6.24 1.22
C GLY A 64 -8.29 -6.87 1.56
N LEU A 65 -8.28 -7.96 2.33
CA LEU A 65 -7.05 -8.66 2.72
C LEU A 65 -6.61 -9.64 1.64
N PHE A 66 -5.30 -9.85 1.51
CA PHE A 66 -4.72 -10.88 0.64
C PHE A 66 -3.36 -11.33 1.18
N ASP A 67 -2.98 -12.55 0.85
CA ASP A 67 -1.69 -13.12 1.23
C ASP A 67 -0.81 -13.36 0.01
N VAL A 68 0.49 -13.10 0.16
CA VAL A 68 1.53 -13.47 -0.81
C VAL A 68 2.41 -14.55 -0.19
N PRO A 69 2.59 -15.71 -0.84
CA PRO A 69 3.45 -16.77 -0.29
C PRO A 69 4.89 -16.29 -0.06
N GLU A 70 5.40 -16.39 1.16
CA GLU A 70 6.74 -15.86 1.48
C GLU A 70 7.86 -16.50 0.64
N ASN A 71 7.68 -17.75 0.21
CA ASN A 71 8.63 -18.49 -0.61
C ASN A 71 8.70 -18.00 -2.06
N SER A 72 7.75 -17.17 -2.52
CA SER A 72 7.85 -16.49 -3.83
C SER A 72 8.67 -15.19 -3.76
N LEU A 73 9.04 -14.74 -2.56
CA LEU A 73 9.70 -13.46 -2.32
C LEU A 73 11.15 -13.66 -1.85
N GLN A 74 12.08 -12.98 -2.51
CA GLN A 74 13.48 -12.88 -2.10
C GLN A 74 13.73 -11.53 -1.43
N ASP A 75 14.43 -11.54 -0.30
CA ASP A 75 14.51 -10.38 0.61
C ASP A 75 15.07 -9.11 -0.04
N SER A 76 16.05 -9.26 -0.93
CA SER A 76 16.75 -8.16 -1.60
C SER A 76 16.11 -7.72 -2.92
N MET A 77 15.12 -8.44 -3.42
CA MET A 77 14.48 -8.13 -4.70
C MET A 77 13.38 -7.08 -4.51
N LEU A 78 13.21 -6.21 -5.50
CA LEU A 78 12.14 -5.23 -5.55
C LEU A 78 10.94 -5.82 -6.30
N TYR A 79 9.75 -5.66 -5.71
CA TYR A 79 8.50 -6.15 -6.26
C TYR A 79 7.52 -4.98 -6.46
N VAL A 80 6.63 -5.15 -7.43
CA VAL A 80 5.47 -4.28 -7.64
C VAL A 80 4.21 -5.11 -7.39
N ILE A 81 3.33 -4.64 -6.51
CA ILE A 81 1.99 -5.19 -6.31
C ILE A 81 1.02 -4.24 -6.98
N ALA A 82 0.25 -4.74 -7.94
CA ALA A 82 -0.84 -4.03 -8.59
C ALA A 82 -2.18 -4.59 -8.09
N ILE A 83 -3.08 -3.70 -7.64
CA ILE A 83 -4.42 -4.06 -7.18
C ILE A 83 -5.43 -3.28 -8.01
N SER A 84 -6.30 -3.99 -8.75
CA SER A 84 -7.27 -3.38 -9.68
C SER A 84 -8.67 -3.89 -9.45
N GLY A 85 -9.67 -3.07 -9.77
CA GLY A 85 -11.06 -3.48 -9.60
C GLY A 85 -11.46 -3.60 -8.13
N GLY A 86 -12.50 -4.37 -7.89
CA GLY A 86 -13.12 -4.53 -6.57
C GLY A 86 -14.01 -3.34 -6.18
N GLN A 87 -14.55 -3.43 -4.97
CA GLN A 87 -15.45 -2.44 -4.39
C GLN A 87 -14.87 -1.91 -3.09
N ASP A 88 -14.79 -0.59 -2.96
CA ASP A 88 -14.57 0.07 -1.69
C ASP A 88 -15.89 0.04 -0.89
N ILE A 89 -15.89 -0.73 0.20
CA ILE A 89 -17.09 -0.99 1.00
C ILE A 89 -17.28 -0.01 2.17
N ASP A 90 -16.40 0.97 2.31
CA ASP A 90 -16.39 2.03 3.35
C ASP A 90 -15.83 3.31 2.72
N ALA A 91 -16.53 3.83 1.72
CA ALA A 91 -16.00 4.84 0.81
C ALA A 91 -15.86 6.23 1.47
N ASP A 92 -16.52 6.46 2.60
CA ASP A 92 -16.34 7.68 3.41
C ASP A 92 -15.42 7.48 4.63
N ASP A 93 -14.78 6.30 4.73
CA ASP A 93 -13.84 5.90 5.77
C ASP A 93 -14.41 6.10 7.20
N ASP A 94 -15.71 5.89 7.40
CA ASP A 94 -16.39 6.07 8.70
C ASP A 94 -16.36 4.80 9.57
N GLY A 95 -15.85 3.69 9.03
CA GLY A 95 -15.73 2.39 9.68
C GLY A 95 -17.01 1.56 9.64
N VAL A 96 -18.03 1.99 8.89
CA VAL A 96 -19.29 1.30 8.69
C VAL A 96 -19.41 0.88 7.23
N ILE A 97 -19.88 -0.36 7.00
CA ILE A 97 -20.07 -0.84 5.64
C ILE A 97 -21.18 -0.05 4.93
N ASP A 98 -20.83 0.47 3.77
CA ASP A 98 -21.75 1.13 2.86
C ASP A 98 -22.82 0.20 2.33
N ALA A 99 -24.06 0.69 2.28
CA ALA A 99 -25.15 0.01 1.59
C ALA A 99 -24.94 -0.03 0.07
N LEU A 100 -24.19 0.94 -0.46
CA LEU A 100 -23.83 1.08 -1.87
C LEU A 100 -22.31 1.29 -1.97
N PRO A 101 -21.52 0.21 -2.10
CA PRO A 101 -20.08 0.30 -2.27
C PRO A 101 -19.68 1.10 -3.53
N THR A 102 -18.47 1.65 -3.51
CA THR A 102 -17.91 2.39 -4.64
C THR A 102 -16.98 1.50 -5.47
N ASP A 103 -17.24 1.38 -6.78
CA ASP A 103 -16.38 0.62 -7.67
C ASP A 103 -14.99 1.29 -7.80
N ASN A 104 -13.93 0.51 -7.59
CA ASN A 104 -12.58 0.94 -7.94
C ASN A 104 -12.31 0.67 -9.43
N ILE A 105 -12.36 1.73 -10.24
CA ILE A 105 -12.06 1.67 -11.68
C ILE A 105 -10.56 1.89 -12.00
N GLY A 106 -9.71 2.01 -10.98
CA GLY A 106 -8.27 2.26 -11.11
C GLY A 106 -7.41 1.07 -10.69
N THR A 107 -6.10 1.32 -10.65
CA THR A 107 -5.09 0.37 -10.17
C THR A 107 -4.17 1.04 -9.14
N LEU A 108 -4.12 0.46 -7.94
CA LEU A 108 -3.17 0.83 -6.91
C LEU A 108 -1.87 0.07 -7.13
N HIS A 109 -0.75 0.78 -6.98
CA HIS A 109 0.57 0.20 -7.11
C HIS A 109 1.37 0.40 -5.81
N MET A 110 1.92 -0.69 -5.28
CA MET A 110 2.89 -0.66 -4.20
C MET A 110 4.23 -1.18 -4.71
N ALA A 111 5.32 -0.48 -4.42
CA ALA A 111 6.67 -0.97 -4.64
C ALA A 111 7.35 -1.21 -3.30
N ALA A 112 7.84 -2.44 -3.09
CA ALA A 112 8.49 -2.84 -1.83
C ALA A 112 9.51 -3.96 -2.06
N THR A 113 10.54 -4.02 -1.22
CA THR A 113 11.46 -5.16 -1.22
C THR A 113 10.78 -6.40 -0.66
N GLY A 114 11.27 -7.60 -1.01
CA GLY A 114 10.76 -8.84 -0.43
C GLY A 114 10.84 -8.86 1.10
N SER A 115 11.90 -8.27 1.67
CA SER A 115 12.04 -8.13 3.13
C SER A 115 10.99 -7.20 3.74
N GLN A 116 10.59 -6.13 3.06
CA GLN A 116 9.52 -5.23 3.52
C GLN A 116 8.15 -5.92 3.46
N LEU A 117 7.86 -6.68 2.41
CA LEU A 117 6.61 -7.41 2.26
C LEU A 117 6.44 -8.48 3.36
N LYS A 118 7.51 -9.22 3.66
CA LYS A 118 7.52 -10.22 4.75
C LYS A 118 7.42 -9.61 6.15
N ALA A 119 7.90 -8.38 6.33
CA ALA A 119 7.77 -7.68 7.62
C ALA A 119 6.35 -7.13 7.85
N ASN A 120 5.57 -6.94 6.78
CA ASN A 120 4.21 -6.39 6.83
C ASN A 120 3.10 -7.44 7.03
N THR A 121 3.42 -8.75 7.07
CA THR A 121 2.45 -9.82 7.35
C THR A 121 1.95 -9.84 8.80
N SER A 122 2.48 -8.98 9.66
CA SER A 122 2.03 -8.83 11.04
C SER A 122 1.60 -7.39 11.34
N LYS A 123 0.35 -7.02 11.02
CA LYS A 123 -0.45 -5.98 11.72
C LYS A 123 -1.85 -5.79 11.11
N GLY A 124 -2.72 -6.77 11.30
CA GLY A 124 -4.17 -6.54 11.40
C GLY A 124 -4.58 -6.09 12.80
N SER A 125 -3.85 -5.15 13.43
CA SER A 125 -4.16 -4.70 14.79
C SER A 125 -4.10 -3.18 14.88
N ASN A 126 -5.29 -2.58 15.04
CA ASN A 126 -5.57 -1.21 15.46
C ASN A 126 -4.93 -0.09 14.64
N LEU A 127 -5.60 0.29 13.54
CA LEU A 127 -5.73 1.69 13.19
C LEU A 127 -7.13 2.12 13.61
N GLU A 128 -7.27 2.57 14.85
CA GLU A 128 -8.32 3.53 15.19
C GLU A 128 -7.81 4.89 14.69
N LEU A 129 -8.52 5.49 13.73
CA LEU A 129 -8.37 6.90 13.36
C LEU A 129 -9.00 7.80 14.43
#